data_AF-A0A941A1M4-F1
#
_entry.id   AF-A0A941A1M4-F1
#
_cell.length_a   1.000
_cell.length_b   1.000
_cell.length_c   1.000
_cell.angle_alpha   90.00
_cell.angle_beta   90.00
_cell.angle_gamma   90.00
#
_symmetry.space_group_name_H-M   'P 1'
#
loop_
_entity.id
_entity.type
_entity.pdbx_description
1 polymer ?
#
loop_
_entity_poly.entity_id
_entity_poly.type
_entity_poly.pdbx_seq_one_letter_code
_entity_poly.pdbx_strand_id
1 'polypeptide(L)'
;NRNRGSGTRVLIDRLLRVGGEPRQPPGFYVEVKSHNAVVAAVAQSRADWGVSIEPVARDAGLGFIPLREEEFDFVIPQARQTRPAVQAFCQVLAEPRTKALLARHGFRRP
;
A
#
# COMPACT_ATOMS: atom_id res chain seq x y z
N ASN A 1 -1.17 -11.10 -8.78
CA ASN A 1 -0.63 -9.80 -8.37
C ASN A 1 -1.63 -8.66 -8.64
N ARG A 2 -1.25 -7.38 -8.52
CA ARG A 2 -2.17 -6.22 -8.62
C ARG A 2 -2.65 -5.95 -10.06
N ASN A 3 -3.85 -5.39 -10.19
CA ASN A 3 -4.48 -5.08 -11.48
C ASN A 3 -3.65 -4.09 -12.30
N ARG A 4 -3.63 -4.29 -13.63
CA ARG A 4 -3.03 -3.34 -14.58
C ARG A 4 -3.59 -1.94 -14.43
N GLY A 5 -2.74 -0.96 -14.67
CA GLY A 5 -3.04 0.46 -14.48
C GLY A 5 -2.97 0.96 -13.04
N SER A 6 -2.82 0.08 -12.04
CA SER A 6 -2.57 0.52 -10.66
C SER A 6 -1.12 0.99 -10.48
N GLY A 7 -0.90 1.97 -9.59
CA GLY A 7 0.45 2.42 -9.22
C GLY A 7 1.33 1.27 -8.70
N THR A 8 0.76 0.35 -7.93
CA THR A 8 1.46 -0.85 -7.48
C THR A 8 1.88 -1.75 -8.64
N ARG A 9 1.08 -1.87 -9.70
CA ARG A 9 1.48 -2.64 -10.89
C ARG A 9 2.64 -1.98 -11.64
N VAL A 10 2.64 -0.65 -11.76
CA VAL A 10 3.78 0.09 -12.31
C VAL A 10 5.05 -0.17 -11.50
N LEU A 11 4.95 -0.19 -10.17
CA LEU A 11 6.08 -0.54 -9.29
C LEU A 11 6.56 -1.98 -9.54
N ILE A 12 5.66 -2.95 -9.59
CA ILE A 12 5.99 -4.36 -9.84
C ILE A 12 6.75 -4.51 -11.16
N ASP A 13 6.20 -3.93 -12.24
CA ASP A 13 6.80 -4.03 -13.57
C ASP A 13 8.19 -3.39 -13.61
N ARG A 14 8.39 -2.28 -12.87
CA ARG A 14 9.71 -1.64 -12.71
C ARG A 14 10.69 -2.51 -11.94
N LEU A 15 10.27 -3.11 -10.82
CA LEU A 15 11.12 -3.96 -9.99
C LEU A 15 11.53 -5.26 -10.70
N LEU A 16 10.66 -5.77 -11.57
CA LEU A 16 10.92 -6.99 -12.36
C LEU A 16 11.73 -6.72 -13.63
N ARG A 17 12.08 -5.46 -13.95
CA ARG A 17 13.05 -5.17 -15.01
C ARG A 17 14.46 -5.37 -14.49
N VAL A 18 15.15 -6.38 -15.01
CA VAL A 18 16.54 -6.70 -14.64
C VAL A 18 17.40 -6.60 -15.89
N GLY A 19 18.42 -5.74 -15.87
CA GLY A 19 19.26 -5.48 -17.04
C GLY A 19 18.51 -4.81 -18.21
N GLY A 20 17.41 -4.12 -17.93
CA GLY A 20 16.56 -3.49 -18.95
C GLY A 20 15.43 -4.38 -19.45
N GLU A 21 15.51 -5.70 -19.25
CA GLU A 21 14.53 -6.68 -19.75
C GLU A 21 13.46 -7.01 -18.71
N PRO A 22 12.16 -7.07 -19.10
CA PRO A 22 11.07 -7.42 -18.19
C PRO A 22 11.09 -8.90 -17.84
N ARG A 23 11.09 -9.23 -16.54
CA ARG A 23 10.89 -10.59 -16.06
C ARG A 23 9.42 -10.85 -15.72
N GLN A 24 8.97 -12.08 -15.97
CA GLN A 24 7.59 -12.50 -15.76
C GLN A 24 7.56 -13.83 -14.98
N PRO A 25 7.87 -13.80 -13.67
CA PRO A 25 7.84 -15.00 -12.84
C PRO A 25 6.43 -15.63 -12.79
N PRO A 26 6.30 -16.91 -12.40
CA PRO A 26 5.01 -17.55 -12.19
C PRO A 26 4.07 -16.67 -11.35
N GLY A 27 2.82 -16.54 -11.79
CA GLY A 27 1.82 -15.69 -11.15
C GLY A 27 1.85 -14.20 -11.55
N PHE A 28 2.80 -13.76 -12.39
CA PHE A 28 2.90 -12.38 -12.88
C PHE A 28 1.61 -11.88 -13.56
N TYR A 29 0.95 -12.75 -14.32
CA TYR A 29 -0.28 -12.42 -15.06
C TYR A 29 -1.56 -12.54 -14.23
N VAL A 30 -1.49 -13.07 -13.02
CA VAL A 30 -2.66 -13.11 -12.13
C VAL A 30 -2.94 -11.67 -11.69
N GLU A 31 -4.18 -11.23 -11.76
CA GLU A 31 -4.57 -9.86 -11.39
C GLU A 31 -5.68 -9.88 -10.34
N VAL A 32 -5.47 -9.15 -9.25
CA VAL A 32 -6.43 -8.98 -8.16
C VAL A 32 -6.56 -7.51 -7.79
N LYS A 33 -7.76 -7.14 -7.34
CA LYS A 33 -8.18 -5.74 -7.22
C LYS A 33 -7.80 -5.07 -5.89
N SER A 34 -7.36 -5.82 -4.88
CA SER A 34 -6.96 -5.25 -3.58
C SER A 34 -5.76 -5.95 -2.94
N HIS A 35 -5.15 -5.27 -1.96
CA HIS A 35 -4.13 -5.83 -1.07
C HIS A 35 -4.65 -7.07 -0.31
N ASN A 36 -5.87 -6.98 0.22
CA ASN A 36 -6.52 -8.10 0.90
C ASN A 36 -6.69 -9.31 -0.02
N ALA A 37 -7.01 -9.11 -1.30
CA ALA A 37 -7.16 -10.21 -2.25
C ALA A 37 -5.82 -10.91 -2.55
N VAL A 38 -4.71 -10.17 -2.56
CA VAL A 38 -3.36 -10.75 -2.67
C VAL A 38 -3.06 -11.61 -1.43
N VAL A 39 -3.22 -11.03 -0.24
CA VAL A 39 -2.94 -11.69 1.03
C VAL A 39 -3.80 -12.93 1.23
N ALA A 40 -5.10 -12.86 0.91
CA ALA A 40 -5.99 -14.02 0.98
C ALA A 40 -5.55 -15.15 0.03
N ALA A 41 -5.07 -14.82 -1.17
CA ALA A 41 -4.59 -15.85 -2.11
C ALA A 41 -3.35 -16.59 -1.56
N VAL A 42 -2.42 -15.87 -0.91
CA VAL A 42 -1.24 -16.47 -0.29
C VAL A 42 -1.61 -17.28 0.96
N ALA A 43 -2.43 -16.70 1.84
CA ALA A 43 -2.89 -17.38 3.06
C ALA A 43 -3.69 -18.67 2.77
N GLN A 44 -4.38 -18.74 1.63
CA GLN A 44 -5.12 -19.91 1.17
C GLN A 44 -4.26 -20.86 0.30
N SER A 45 -2.95 -20.64 0.20
CA SER A 45 -2.03 -21.43 -0.62
C SER A 45 -2.42 -21.50 -2.11
N ARG A 46 -3.13 -20.48 -2.61
CA ARG A 46 -3.44 -20.32 -4.05
C ARG A 46 -2.37 -19.55 -4.80
N ALA A 47 -1.39 -19.00 -4.09
CA ALA A 47 -0.21 -18.33 -4.64
C ALA A 47 0.94 -18.42 -3.62
N ASP A 48 2.18 -18.49 -4.11
CA ASP A 48 3.36 -18.54 -3.23
C ASP A 48 3.79 -17.14 -2.75
N TRP A 49 3.46 -16.10 -3.52
CA TRP A 49 3.87 -14.72 -3.24
C TRP A 49 2.91 -13.70 -3.88
N GLY A 50 3.01 -12.44 -3.45
CA GLY A 50 2.35 -11.31 -4.09
C GLY A 50 2.75 -9.99 -3.44
N VAL A 51 2.44 -8.87 -4.12
CA VAL A 51 2.76 -7.53 -3.59
C VAL A 51 1.55 -6.94 -2.87
N SER A 52 1.75 -6.60 -1.61
CA SER A 52 0.75 -6.02 -0.71
C SER A 52 1.38 -4.95 0.19
N ILE A 53 0.56 -4.28 0.99
CA ILE A 53 1.02 -3.42 2.09
C ILE A 53 1.27 -4.25 3.35
N GLU A 54 2.23 -3.81 4.15
CA GLU A 54 2.71 -4.51 5.34
C GLU A 54 1.62 -4.81 6.37
N PRO A 55 0.71 -3.88 6.75
CA PRO A 55 -0.26 -4.14 7.80
C PRO A 55 -1.18 -5.32 7.47
N VAL A 56 -1.63 -5.41 6.21
CA VAL A 56 -2.52 -6.49 5.76
C VAL A 56 -1.82 -7.85 5.79
N ALA A 57 -0.53 -7.91 5.42
CA ALA A 57 0.24 -9.15 5.49
C ALA A 57 0.47 -9.58 6.94
N ARG A 58 0.80 -8.63 7.83
CA ARG A 58 1.00 -8.88 9.26
C ARG A 58 -0.28 -9.37 9.95
N ASP A 59 -1.42 -8.74 9.68
CA ASP A 59 -2.71 -9.13 10.24
C ASP A 59 -3.12 -10.56 9.84
N ALA A 60 -2.67 -11.03 8.67
CA ALA A 60 -2.86 -12.40 8.20
C ALA A 60 -1.79 -13.39 8.68
N GLY A 61 -0.82 -12.96 9.50
CA GLY A 61 0.27 -13.80 9.99
C GLY A 61 1.27 -14.21 8.91
N LEU A 62 1.33 -13.51 7.78
CA LEU A 62 2.25 -13.81 6.68
C LEU A 62 3.60 -13.11 6.87
N GLY A 63 4.65 -13.75 6.35
CA GLY A 63 5.95 -13.09 6.19
C GLY A 63 5.87 -11.91 5.22
N PHE A 64 6.64 -10.86 5.49
CA PHE A 64 6.66 -9.65 4.67
C PHE A 64 8.10 -9.23 4.36
N ILE A 65 8.36 -8.95 3.07
CA ILE A 65 9.65 -8.42 2.59
C ILE A 65 9.41 -6.99 2.10
N PRO A 66 9.99 -5.96 2.75
CA PRO A 66 9.85 -4.58 2.31
C PRO A 66 10.43 -4.35 0.91
N LEU A 67 9.67 -3.71 0.03
CA LEU A 67 10.10 -3.36 -1.33
C LEU A 67 10.35 -1.86 -1.50
N ARG A 68 9.40 -1.05 -1.04
CA ARG A 68 9.39 0.42 -1.10
C ARG A 68 8.49 0.94 0.02
N GLU A 69 8.81 2.14 0.50
CA GLU A 69 7.89 2.93 1.30
C GLU A 69 6.86 3.59 0.38
N GLU A 70 5.62 3.70 0.86
CA GLU A 70 4.52 4.37 0.14
C GLU A 70 4.14 5.62 0.92
N GLU A 71 4.12 6.75 0.21
CA GLU A 71 3.77 8.06 0.76
C GLU A 71 2.31 8.36 0.45
N PHE A 72 1.56 8.78 1.48
CA PHE A 72 0.15 9.12 1.35
C PHE A 72 -0.05 10.61 1.61
N ASP A 73 -0.42 11.33 0.56
CA ASP A 73 -0.72 12.75 0.64
C ASP A 73 -2.22 13.01 0.65
N PHE A 74 -2.64 13.92 1.54
CA PHE A 74 -3.98 14.51 1.49
C PHE A 74 -3.93 15.81 0.70
N VAL A 75 -4.51 15.80 -0.50
CA VAL A 75 -4.51 16.97 -1.39
C VAL A 75 -5.85 17.69 -1.33
N ILE A 76 -5.81 19.00 -1.11
CA ILE A 76 -6.98 19.87 -1.12
C ILE A 76 -6.75 21.08 -2.02
N PRO A 77 -7.79 21.62 -2.71
CA PRO A 77 -7.69 22.92 -3.33
C PRO A 77 -7.44 24.00 -2.27
N GLN A 78 -6.50 24.90 -2.52
CA GLN A 78 -6.13 25.97 -1.58
C GLN A 78 -7.34 26.82 -1.15
N ALA A 79 -8.26 27.12 -2.07
CA ALA A 79 -9.50 27.84 -1.79
C ALA A 79 -10.42 27.15 -0.77
N ARG A 80 -10.18 25.88 -0.44
CA ARG A 80 -10.95 25.08 0.53
C ARG A 80 -10.26 24.89 1.87
N GLN A 81 -9.05 25.44 2.05
CA GLN A 81 -8.26 25.25 3.27
C GLN A 81 -8.97 25.72 4.54
N THR A 82 -9.78 26.77 4.45
CA THR A 82 -10.52 27.35 5.59
C THR A 82 -11.86 26.67 5.86
N ARG A 83 -12.23 25.63 5.10
CA ARG A 83 -13.48 24.90 5.37
C ARG A 83 -13.40 24.24 6.75
N PRO A 84 -14.44 24.37 7.60
CA PRO A 84 -14.42 23.79 8.96
C PRO A 84 -14.07 22.30 8.99
N ALA A 85 -14.59 21.51 8.05
CA ALA A 85 -14.28 20.08 7.96
C ALA A 85 -12.80 19.78 7.65
N VAL A 86 -12.15 20.62 6.82
CA VAL A 86 -10.72 20.47 6.51
C VAL A 86 -9.88 20.81 7.73
N GLN A 87 -10.21 21.91 8.42
CA GLN A 87 -9.52 22.32 9.63
C GLN A 87 -9.67 21.26 10.74
N ALA A 88 -10.88 20.73 10.95
CA ALA A 88 -11.14 19.67 11.91
C ALA A 88 -10.36 18.39 11.57
N PHE A 89 -10.31 17.99 10.29
CA PHE A 89 -9.52 16.84 9.86
C PHE A 89 -8.02 17.03 10.13
N CYS A 90 -7.46 18.19 9.78
CA CYS A 90 -6.06 18.52 10.07
C CYS A 90 -5.75 18.53 11.57
N GLN A 91 -6.67 19.04 12.40
CA GLN A 91 -6.55 19.02 13.86
C GLN A 91 -6.50 17.58 14.38
N VAL A 92 -7.45 16.73 13.99
CA VAL A 92 -7.47 15.30 14.40
C VAL A 92 -6.19 14.58 13.99
N LEU A 93 -5.69 14.81 12.77
CA LEU A 93 -4.42 14.22 12.32
C LEU A 93 -3.21 14.68 13.15
N ALA A 94 -3.26 15.90 13.73
CA ALA A 94 -2.19 16.45 14.54
C ALA A 94 -2.22 15.95 16.00
N GLU A 95 -3.35 15.41 16.47
CA GLU A 95 -3.51 14.93 17.85
C GLU A 95 -2.53 13.80 18.19
N PRO A 96 -1.94 13.79 19.40
CA PRO A 96 -1.03 12.72 19.83
C PRO A 96 -1.65 11.33 19.77
N ARG A 97 -2.94 11.19 20.13
CA ARG A 97 -3.67 9.92 20.08
C ARG A 97 -3.75 9.37 18.65
N THR A 98 -4.04 10.23 17.68
CA THR A 98 -4.10 9.85 16.26
C THR A 98 -2.72 9.47 15.73
N LYS A 99 -1.68 10.23 16.09
CA LYS A 99 -0.29 9.90 15.72
C LYS A 99 0.13 8.53 16.27
N ALA A 100 -0.18 8.26 17.55
CA ALA A 100 0.11 6.97 18.17
C ALA A 100 -0.68 5.82 17.50
N LEU A 101 -1.95 6.06 17.14
CA LEU A 101 -2.75 5.08 16.41
C LEU A 101 -2.15 4.76 15.04
N LEU A 102 -1.78 5.79 14.28
CA LEU A 102 -1.13 5.64 12.97
C LEU A 102 0.19 4.86 13.09
N ALA A 103 1.03 5.18 14.07
CA ALA A 103 2.29 4.47 14.32
C ALA A 103 2.07 2.98 14.63
N ARG A 104 1.04 2.63 15.41
CA ARG A 104 0.67 1.22 15.69
C ARG A 104 0.25 0.46 14.43
N HIS A 105 -0.24 1.16 13.41
CA HIS A 105 -0.59 0.59 12.11
C HIS A 105 0.53 0.71 11.06
N GLY A 106 1.75 1.06 11.49
CA GLY A 106 2.93 1.11 10.61
C GLY A 106 3.09 2.40 9.81
N PHE A 107 2.25 3.41 10.05
CA PHE A 107 2.41 4.72 9.41
C PHE A 107 3.45 5.55 10.16
N ARG A 108 4.33 6.20 9.39
CA ARG A 108 5.24 7.23 9.90
C ARG A 108 4.82 8.56 9.30
N ARG A 109 4.69 9.57 10.16
CA ARG A 109 4.47 10.94 9.72
C ARG A 109 5.81 11.67 9.84
N PRO A 110 6.38 12.17 8.73
CA PRO A 110 7.60 12.96 8.77
C PRO A 110 7.40 14.27 9.57
#